data_AF-A0A1V5HJX6-F1
#
_entry.id   AF-A0A1V5HJX6-F1
#
_cell.length_a   1.000
_cell.length_b   1.000
_cell.length_c   1.000
_cell.angle_alpha   90.00
_cell.angle_beta   90.00
_cell.angle_gamma   90.00
#
_symmetry.space_group_name_H-M   'P 1'
#
loop_
_entity.id
_entity.type
_entity.pdbx_description
1 polymer ?
#
loop_
_entity_poly.entity_id
_entity_poly.type
_entity_poly.pdbx_seq_one_letter_code
_entity_poly.pdbx_strand_id
1 'polypeptide(L)' 'MASKRTVATASLLVFSFLTLVGARPAHAYLDPAAGSLVVQILLGGIAGVALIFKLFWRRLRGLFSKTEPEPKHEDASSD' A
#
# COMPACT_ATOMS: atom_id res chain seq x y z
N MET A 1 49.37 11.41 -35.28
CA MET A 1 49.42 12.07 -33.95
C MET A 1 48.00 12.39 -33.52
N ALA A 2 47.44 11.67 -32.55
CA ALA A 2 46.12 11.99 -32.03
C ALA A 2 46.16 13.36 -31.34
N SER A 3 45.19 14.23 -31.64
CA SER A 3 45.09 15.53 -30.99
C SER A 3 44.87 15.34 -29.49
N LYS A 4 45.47 16.19 -28.64
CA LYS A 4 45.31 16.14 -27.17
C LYS A 4 43.83 16.12 -26.74
N ARG A 5 42.95 16.69 -27.57
CA ARG A 5 41.48 16.67 -27.40
C ARG A 5 40.88 15.28 -27.56
N THR A 6 41.35 14.48 -28.50
CA THR A 6 40.89 13.11 -28.76
C THR A 6 41.31 12.15 -27.64
N VAL A 7 42.50 12.36 -27.06
CA VAL A 7 42.97 11.57 -25.91
C VAL A 7 42.17 11.90 -24.66
N ALA A 8 41.85 13.18 -24.44
CA ALA A 8 41.02 13.62 -23.32
C ALA A 8 39.58 13.06 -23.42
N THR A 9 38.95 13.12 -24.59
CA THR A 9 37.61 12.55 -24.78
C THR A 9 37.61 11.04 -24.64
N ALA A 10 38.59 10.33 -25.22
CA ALA A 10 38.73 8.89 -25.05
C ALA A 10 38.92 8.49 -23.56
N SER A 11 39.73 9.24 -22.82
CA SER A 11 39.95 9.00 -21.39
C SER A 11 38.67 9.22 -20.57
N LEU A 12 37.88 10.24 -20.91
CA LEU A 12 36.60 10.51 -20.27
C LEU A 12 35.57 9.40 -20.55
N LEU A 13 35.55 8.89 -21.78
CA LEU A 13 34.68 7.78 -22.18
C LEU A 13 35.07 6.47 -21.49
N VAL A 14 36.37 6.18 -21.40
CA VAL A 14 36.89 4.99 -20.71
C VAL A 14 36.60 5.09 -19.21
N PHE A 15 36.80 6.25 -18.60
CA PHE A 15 36.48 6.46 -17.18
C PHE A 15 34.98 6.29 -16.91
N SER A 16 34.13 6.90 -17.74
CA SER A 16 32.67 6.73 -17.67
C SER A 16 32.26 5.26 -17.80
N PHE A 17 32.84 4.54 -18.76
CA PHE A 17 32.59 3.12 -18.96
C PHE A 17 33.03 2.27 -17.76
N LEU A 18 34.21 2.55 -17.18
CA LEU A 18 34.68 1.87 -15.97
C LEU A 18 33.76 2.09 -14.77
N THR A 19 33.23 3.30 -14.58
CA THR A 19 32.29 3.58 -13.49
C THR A 19 30.95 2.85 -13.65
N LEU A 20 30.49 2.66 -14.89
CA LEU A 20 29.24 1.97 -15.20
C LEU A 20 29.35 0.45 -14.94
N VAL A 21 30.47 -0.17 -15.33
CA VAL A 21 30.72 -1.61 -15.15
C VAL A 21 30.94 -1.97 -13.67
N GLY A 22 31.49 -1.05 -12.88
CA GLY A 22 31.75 -1.23 -11.45
C GLY A 22 30.56 -0.91 -10.51
N ALA A 23 29.43 -0.45 -11.05
CA ALA A 23 28.27 -0.08 -10.25
C ALA A 23 27.63 -1.34 -9.61
N ARG A 24 27.73 -1.45 -8.28
CA ARG A 24 27.07 -2.51 -7.52
C ARG A 24 25.56 -2.23 -7.41
N PRO A 25 24.69 -3.25 -7.41
CA PRO A 25 23.27 -3.06 -7.18
C PRO A 25 23.06 -2.53 -5.75
N ALA A 26 22.77 -1.24 -5.62
CA ALA A 26 22.29 -0.68 -4.38
C ALA A 26 20.82 -1.09 -4.22
N HIS A 27 20.52 -1.97 -3.26
CA HIS A 27 19.16 -2.33 -2.87
C HIS A 27 18.49 -1.20 -2.09
N ALA A 28 18.55 0.03 -2.59
CA ALA A 28 17.68 1.11 -2.13
C ALA A 28 16.30 0.80 -2.71
N TYR A 29 15.52 -0.01 -1.98
CA TYR A 29 14.19 -0.54 -2.33
C TYR A 29 13.09 0.54 -2.47
N LEU A 30 13.49 1.80 -2.63
CA LEU A 30 12.65 2.95 -2.85
C LEU A 30 13.06 3.58 -4.18
N ASP A 31 12.82 2.85 -5.27
CA ASP A 31 12.55 3.53 -6.54
C ASP A 31 11.35 4.49 -6.29
N PRO A 32 11.41 5.77 -6.69
CA PRO A 32 10.27 6.70 -6.58
C PRO A 32 8.94 6.10 -7.05
N ALA A 33 8.98 5.18 -8.03
CA ALA A 33 7.83 4.42 -8.49
C ALA A 33 7.25 3.49 -7.41
N ALA A 34 8.09 2.79 -6.65
CA ALA A 34 7.67 1.89 -5.57
C ALA A 34 7.15 2.67 -4.35
N GLY A 35 7.76 3.81 -4.03
CA GLY A 35 7.30 4.68 -2.93
C GLY A 35 5.86 5.17 -3.13
N SER A 36 5.51 5.57 -4.36
CA SER A 36 4.17 6.03 -4.71
C SER A 36 3.11 4.93 -4.60
N LEU A 37 3.44 3.70 -5.01
CA LEU A 37 2.55 2.55 -4.91
C LEU A 37 2.21 2.22 -3.45
N VAL A 38 3.19 2.26 -2.55
CA VAL A 38 2.97 2.01 -1.11
C VAL A 38 1.99 3.05 -0.53
N VAL A 39 2.17 4.33 -0.86
CA VAL A 39 1.28 5.40 -0.42
C VAL A 39 -0.13 5.20 -0.98
N GLN A 40 -0.27 4.82 -2.24
CA GLN A 40 -1.57 4.54 -2.87
C GLN A 40 -2.29 3.36 -2.23
N ILE A 41 -1.58 2.25 -2.00
CA ILE A 41 -2.15 1.07 -1.33
C ILE A 41 -2.57 1.42 0.11
N LEU A 42 -1.78 2.22 0.82
CA LEU A 42 -2.09 2.63 2.17
C LEU A 42 -3.34 3.51 2.22
N LEU A 43 -3.40 4.55 1.38
CA LEU A 43 -4.54 5.46 1.30
C LEU A 43 -5.80 4.73 0.80
N GLY A 44 -5.67 3.93 -0.25
CA GLY A 44 -6.77 3.14 -0.81
C GLY A 44 -7.28 2.09 0.18
N GLY A 45 -6.38 1.43 0.91
CA GLY A 45 -6.72 0.48 1.96
C GLY A 45 -7.49 1.13 3.11
N ILE A 46 -7.01 2.27 3.63
CA ILE A 46 -7.70 3.03 4.69
C ILE A 46 -9.08 3.48 4.20
N ALA A 47 -9.18 4.04 3.00
CA ALA A 47 -10.44 4.48 2.43
C ALA A 47 -11.42 3.31 2.23
N GLY A 48 -10.93 2.16 1.76
CA GLY A 48 -11.72 0.94 1.58
C GLY A 48 -12.27 0.39 2.89
N VAL A 49 -11.43 0.29 3.93
CA VAL A 49 -11.85 -0.14 5.27
C VAL A 49 -12.89 0.83 5.85
N ALA A 50 -12.66 2.14 5.74
CA ALA A 50 -13.61 3.15 6.21
C ALA A 50 -14.97 3.05 5.50
N LEU A 51 -14.96 2.80 4.18
CA LEU A 51 -16.18 2.62 3.40
C LEU A 51 -16.94 1.36 3.81
N ILE A 52 -16.26 0.22 3.93
CA ILE A 52 -16.87 -1.04 4.39
C ILE A 52 -17.46 -0.84 5.78
N PHE A 53 -16.70 -0.23 6.70
CA PHE A 53 -17.19 0.05 8.04
C PHE A 53 -18.46 0.90 8.03
N LYS A 54 -18.49 1.96 7.21
CA LYS A 54 -19.66 2.83 7.05
C LYS A 54 -20.87 2.09 6.47
N LEU A 55 -20.67 1.24 5.46
CA LEU A 55 -21.74 0.44 4.83
C LEU A 55 -22.32 -0.60 5.80
N PHE A 56 -21.47 -1.27 6.57
CA PHE A 56 -21.87 -2.35 7.47
C PHE A 56 -22.18 -1.91 8.90
N TRP A 57 -22.07 -0.61 9.21
CA TRP A 57 -22.30 -0.04 10.54
C TRP A 57 -23.61 -0.49 11.19
N ARG A 58 -24.71 -0.56 10.42
CA ARG A 58 -26.02 -1.04 10.91
C ARG A 58 -26.01 -2.52 11.26
N ARG A 59 -25.36 -3.36 10.46
CA ARG A 59 -25.23 -4.81 10.75
C ARG A 59 -24.29 -5.06 11.91
N LEU A 60 -23.16 -4.35 11.97
CA LEU A 60 -22.24 -4.40 13.10
C LEU A 60 -22.98 -4.06 14.39
N ARG A 61 -23.74 -2.97 14.42
CA ARG A 61 -24.56 -2.61 15.59
C ARG A 61 -25.63 -3.65 15.91
N GLY A 62 -26.30 -4.23 14.91
CA GLY A 62 -27.29 -5.28 15.10
C GLY A 62 -26.73 -6.55 15.74
N LEU A 63 -25.46 -6.90 15.52
CA LEU A 63 -24.79 -8.02 16.20
C LEU A 63 -24.56 -7.75 17.69
N PHE A 64 -24.46 -6.48 18.10
CA PHE A 64 -24.36 -6.08 19.51
C PHE A 64 -25.72 -5.83 20.16
N SER A 65 -26.79 -5.67 19.37
CA SER A 65 -28.16 -5.58 19.88
C SER A 65 -28.67 -6.98 20.20
N LYS A 66 -28.47 -7.38 21.46
CA LYS A 66 -29.05 -8.58 22.05
C LYS A 66 -30.58 -8.51 21.90
N THR A 67 -31.18 -9.42 21.12
CA THR A 67 -32.63 -9.62 21.10
C THR A 67 -33.07 -9.98 22.50
N GLU A 68 -33.82 -9.09 23.16
CA GLU A 68 -34.53 -9.48 24.38
C GLU A 68 -35.57 -10.53 23.99
N PRO A 69 -35.58 -11.70 24.67
CA PRO A 69 -36.62 -12.67 24.46
C PRO A 69 -37.94 -12.06 24.93
N GLU A 70 -38.86 -11.85 23.99
CA GLU A 70 -40.26 -11.55 24.26
C GLU A 70 -40.78 -12.48 25.38
N PRO A 71 -41.27 -11.93 26.51
CA PRO A 71 -41.89 -12.75 27.53
C PRO A 71 -43.16 -13.33 26.91
N LYS A 72 -43.15 -14.64 26.70
CA LYS A 72 -44.37 -15.38 26.35
C LYS A 72 -45.39 -15.11 27.45
N HIS A 73 -46.38 -14.28 27.14
CA HIS A 73 -47.65 -14.33 27.86
C HIS A 73 -48.27 -15.66 27.50
N GLU A 74 -47.98 -16.65 28.34
CA GLU A 74 -48.72 -17.89 28.41
C GLU A 74 -50.16 -17.52 28.75
N ASP A 75 -51.02 -17.80 27.78
CA ASP A 75 -52.46 -17.81 27.92
C ASP A 75 -52.82 -18.67 29.13
N ALA A 76 -53.07 -18.01 30.26
CA ALA A 76 -53.80 -18.60 31.37
C ALA A 76 -55.26 -18.72 30.96
N SER A 77 -55.50 -19.77 30.18
CA SER A 77 -56.75 -20.49 30.02
C SER A 77 -57.50 -20.64 31.35
N SER A 78 -58.81 -20.38 31.28
CA SER A 78 -59.90 -21.09 31.97
C SER A 78 -60.01 -20.95 33.50
N ASP A 79 -60.97 -20.14 33.93
CA ASP A 79 -62.14 -20.60 34.72
C ASP A 79 -63.27 -19.55 34.67
#